data_AF-A0A956F882-F1
#
_entry.id   AF-A0A956F882-F1
#
_cell.length_a   1.000
_cell.length_b   1.000
_cell.length_c   1.000
_cell.angle_alpha   90.00
_cell.angle_beta   90.00
_cell.angle_gamma   90.00
#
_symmetry.space_group_name_H-M   'P 1'
#
loop_
_entity.id
_entity.type
_entity.pdbx_description
1 polymer ?
#
loop_
_entity_poly.entity_id
_entity_poly.type
_entity_poly.pdbx_seq_one_letter_code
_entity_poly.pdbx_strand_id
1 'polypeptide(L)'
;MTKKILIGAACIAGLTAGAMTTATTANAAISAGYAYVCSARYETQSTYMGDDGGVRISFYDAPNCTGSYLGYGYLYSAGSPYVTADDQHSEARLLTYFDMAGRAAESGQRVYISTCSGSVGCIEKLNFYGD
;
A
#
# COMPACT_ATOMS: atom_id res chain seq x y z
N MET A 1 -18.60 -12.76 -39.06
CA MET A 1 -17.33 -12.44 -38.37
C MET A 1 -17.68 -11.83 -37.02
N THR A 2 -17.00 -12.32 -35.99
CA THR A 2 -17.54 -12.57 -34.64
C THR A 2 -17.73 -11.30 -33.81
N LYS A 3 -18.94 -11.11 -33.29
CA LYS A 3 -19.37 -10.09 -32.35
C LYS A 3 -19.53 -10.74 -30.97
N LYS A 4 -18.71 -10.39 -29.97
CA LYS A 4 -18.81 -10.84 -28.56
C LYS A 4 -18.04 -9.84 -27.66
N ILE A 5 -18.43 -9.41 -26.47
CA ILE A 5 -19.55 -9.69 -25.56
C ILE A 5 -19.64 -8.49 -24.59
N LEU A 6 -20.85 -8.05 -24.25
CA LEU A 6 -21.14 -7.21 -23.06
C LEU A 6 -20.87 -8.03 -21.79
N ILE A 7 -20.20 -7.46 -20.80
CA ILE A 7 -20.29 -7.95 -19.42
C ILE A 7 -21.03 -6.89 -18.62
N GLY A 8 -22.33 -7.14 -18.44
CA GLY A 8 -23.09 -6.68 -17.28
C GLY A 8 -23.27 -7.85 -16.31
N ALA A 9 -23.73 -7.50 -15.10
CA ALA A 9 -24.10 -8.34 -13.95
C ALA A 9 -22.99 -8.48 -12.87
N ALA A 10 -23.27 -8.38 -11.57
CA ALA A 10 -24.55 -8.53 -10.90
C ALA A 10 -24.61 -7.81 -9.54
N CYS A 11 -25.74 -7.17 -9.25
CA CYS A 11 -26.28 -7.10 -7.89
C CYS A 11 -26.89 -8.46 -7.56
N ILE A 12 -26.41 -9.15 -6.51
CA ILE A 12 -27.17 -10.21 -5.85
C ILE A 12 -26.92 -10.06 -4.34
N ALA A 13 -27.94 -9.56 -3.63
CA ALA A 13 -28.05 -9.73 -2.19
C ALA A 13 -28.50 -11.18 -1.93
N GLY A 14 -27.67 -11.94 -1.22
CA GLY A 14 -27.96 -13.30 -0.76
C GLY A 14 -27.44 -13.50 0.65
N LEU A 15 -28.35 -13.40 1.62
CA LEU A 15 -28.11 -13.61 3.05
C LEU A 15 -28.16 -15.12 3.33
N THR A 16 -27.00 -15.78 3.48
CA THR A 16 -26.90 -17.12 4.08
C THR A 16 -25.68 -17.22 4.98
N ALA A 17 -25.90 -17.79 6.15
CA ALA A 17 -25.02 -17.81 7.31
C ALA A 17 -23.57 -18.26 7.04
N GLY A 18 -22.63 -17.55 7.68
CA GLY A 18 -21.53 -18.20 8.39
C GLY A 18 -20.41 -18.80 7.56
N ALA A 19 -20.08 -18.22 6.41
CA ALA A 19 -18.73 -18.34 5.86
C ALA A 19 -18.06 -16.97 5.99
N MET A 20 -17.32 -16.76 7.09
CA MET A 20 -16.29 -15.73 7.16
C MET A 20 -15.24 -16.14 6.13
N THR A 21 -15.55 -15.89 4.85
CA THR A 21 -14.58 -15.83 3.79
C THR A 21 -13.68 -14.69 4.20
N THR A 22 -12.53 -15.03 4.80
CA THR A 22 -11.39 -14.13 4.82
C THR A 22 -11.21 -13.76 3.37
N ALA A 23 -11.70 -12.58 2.99
CA ALA A 23 -11.36 -11.95 1.75
C ALA A 23 -9.84 -11.91 1.80
N THR A 24 -9.20 -12.86 1.11
CA THR A 24 -7.84 -12.65 0.64
C THR A 24 -8.00 -11.47 -0.28
N THR A 25 -7.86 -10.27 0.29
CA THR A 25 -7.71 -9.04 -0.46
C THR A 25 -6.64 -9.37 -1.47
N ALA A 26 -7.04 -9.53 -2.74
CA ALA A 26 -6.09 -9.54 -3.81
C ALA A 26 -5.32 -8.25 -3.61
N ASN A 27 -4.07 -8.42 -3.19
CA ASN A 27 -3.25 -7.39 -2.61
C ASN A 27 -2.84 -6.47 -3.75
N ALA A 28 -3.75 -5.57 -4.14
CA ALA A 28 -3.53 -4.63 -5.21
C ALA A 28 -2.43 -3.68 -4.76
N ALA A 29 -1.30 -3.70 -5.44
CA ALA A 29 -0.34 -2.62 -5.35
C ALA A 29 -1.07 -1.34 -5.77
N ILE A 30 -1.02 -0.31 -4.92
CA ILE A 30 -1.62 0.98 -5.24
C ILE A 30 -0.94 1.53 -6.50
N SER A 31 -1.72 2.08 -7.44
CA SER A 31 -1.18 2.87 -8.54
C SER A 31 -1.12 4.34 -8.12
N ALA A 32 -0.15 5.11 -8.64
CA ALA A 32 0.11 6.48 -8.21
C ALA A 32 -1.16 7.34 -8.10
N GLY A 33 -1.29 8.13 -7.03
CA GLY A 33 -2.49 8.93 -6.78
C GLY A 33 -2.61 9.44 -5.35
N TYR A 34 -3.76 10.05 -5.04
CA TYR A 34 -4.10 10.49 -3.68
C TYR A 34 -4.76 9.36 -2.90
N ALA A 35 -4.32 9.17 -1.66
CA ALA A 35 -4.93 8.23 -0.73
C ALA A 35 -4.77 8.70 0.72
N TYR A 36 -5.35 7.96 1.65
CA TYR A 36 -5.17 8.15 3.09
C TYR A 36 -4.36 7.00 3.67
N VAL A 37 -3.39 7.32 4.52
CA VAL A 37 -2.61 6.31 5.23
C VAL A 37 -3.49 5.73 6.33
N CYS A 38 -3.45 4.41 6.49
CA CYS A 38 -4.20 3.71 7.55
C CYS A 38 -3.30 2.93 8.50
N SER A 39 -2.23 2.34 7.99
CA SER A 39 -1.25 1.67 8.83
C SER A 39 0.10 1.64 8.15
N ALA A 40 1.16 1.71 8.95
CA ALA A 40 2.52 1.40 8.55
C ALA A 40 3.01 0.21 9.36
N ARG A 41 3.75 -0.71 8.74
CA ARG A 41 4.40 -1.85 9.39
C ARG A 41 5.81 -1.97 8.88
N TYR A 42 6.76 -2.13 9.78
CA TYR A 42 8.12 -2.52 9.41
C TYR A 42 8.09 -4.01 9.07
N GLU A 43 8.41 -4.36 7.83
CA GLU A 43 8.55 -5.74 7.40
C GLU A 43 10.03 -6.02 7.17
N THR A 44 10.62 -6.82 8.05
CA THR A 44 11.92 -7.43 7.79
C THR A 44 11.68 -8.60 6.82
N GLN A 45 12.08 -8.48 5.56
CA GLN A 45 11.99 -9.59 4.60
C GLN A 45 13.16 -10.58 4.72
N SER A 46 14.01 -10.43 5.73
CA SER A 46 15.04 -11.40 6.05
C SER A 46 15.09 -11.69 7.54
N THR A 47 15.45 -12.93 7.86
CA THR A 47 15.78 -13.46 9.19
C THR A 47 16.92 -12.70 9.89
N TYR A 48 17.52 -11.71 9.22
CA TYR A 48 18.59 -10.84 9.69
C TYR A 48 18.12 -9.38 9.71
N MET A 49 18.12 -8.77 10.89
CA MET A 49 17.92 -7.33 11.01
C MET A 49 19.10 -6.60 10.34
N GLY A 50 18.81 -5.71 9.38
CA GLY A 50 19.78 -4.77 8.82
C GLY A 50 19.94 -4.79 7.30
N ASP A 51 19.61 -5.89 6.61
CA ASP A 51 20.04 -6.06 5.21
C ASP A 51 18.92 -6.12 4.16
N ASP A 52 17.71 -6.54 4.55
CA ASP A 52 16.57 -6.69 3.61
C ASP A 52 15.26 -6.40 4.35
N GLY A 53 14.96 -5.12 4.54
CA GLY A 53 13.76 -4.65 5.22
C GLY A 53 13.01 -3.61 4.40
N GLY A 54 11.78 -3.33 4.82
CA GLY A 54 11.01 -2.25 4.23
C GLY A 54 9.88 -1.81 5.13
N VAL A 55 9.31 -0.66 4.81
CA VAL A 55 8.09 -0.18 5.46
C VAL A 55 6.93 -0.43 4.53
N ARG A 56 6.01 -1.29 4.95
CA ARG A 56 4.73 -1.51 4.28
C ARG A 56 3.72 -0.50 4.77
N ILE A 57 3.13 0.26 3.86
CA ILE A 57 2.10 1.26 4.16
C ILE A 57 0.81 0.88 3.46
N SER A 58 -0.29 0.87 4.21
CA SER A 58 -1.64 0.54 3.71
C SER A 58 -2.44 1.81 3.47
N PHE A 59 -3.19 1.82 2.37
CA PHE A 59 -3.88 2.99 1.86
C PHE A 59 -5.36 2.76 1.64
N TYR A 60 -6.16 3.79 1.93
CA TYR A 60 -7.61 3.81 1.82
C TYR A 60 -8.08 5.05 1.06
N ASP A 61 -9.31 5.00 0.53
CA ASP A 61 -9.93 6.11 -0.20
C ASP A 61 -10.54 7.19 0.71
N ALA A 62 -10.68 6.92 2.00
CA ALA A 62 -11.16 7.84 3.01
C ALA A 62 -10.28 7.85 4.30
N PRO A 63 -10.35 8.93 5.10
CA PRO A 63 -9.50 9.13 6.27
C PRO A 63 -9.81 8.14 7.39
N ASN A 64 -8.90 8.00 8.35
CA ASN A 64 -9.06 7.18 9.57
C ASN A 64 -9.39 5.71 9.26
N CYS A 65 -8.83 5.16 8.17
CA CYS A 65 -9.13 3.80 7.71
C CYS A 65 -10.62 3.56 7.40
N THR A 66 -11.40 4.62 7.20
CA THR A 66 -12.79 4.50 6.78
C THR A 66 -12.84 4.40 5.26
N GLY A 67 -13.83 3.68 4.71
CA GLY A 67 -13.97 3.48 3.27
C GLY A 67 -13.34 2.20 2.73
N SER A 68 -12.96 2.23 1.45
CA SER A 68 -12.46 1.08 0.71
C SER A 68 -10.94 0.99 0.78
N TYR A 69 -10.45 -0.24 0.94
CA TYR A 69 -9.02 -0.53 0.86
C TYR A 69 -8.53 -0.32 -0.59
N LEU A 70 -7.59 0.59 -0.78
CA LEU A 70 -6.98 0.86 -2.10
C LEU A 70 -5.80 -0.06 -2.39
N GLY A 71 -5.14 -0.54 -1.35
CA GLY A 71 -3.94 -1.34 -1.49
C GLY A 71 -2.85 -0.97 -0.49
N TYR A 72 -1.64 -1.38 -0.81
CA TYR A 72 -0.45 -1.10 -0.02
C TYR A 72 0.73 -0.84 -0.93
N GLY A 73 1.76 -0.25 -0.35
CA GLY A 73 3.06 -0.14 -0.98
C GLY A 73 4.20 -0.30 0.03
N TYR A 74 5.40 -0.41 -0.51
CA TYR A 74 6.65 -0.70 0.19
C TYR A 74 7.66 0.39 -0.09
N LEU A 75 8.22 0.91 0.99
CA LEU A 75 9.48 1.63 0.96
C LEU A 75 10.57 0.61 1.29
N TYR A 76 11.53 0.42 0.40
CA TYR A 76 12.54 -0.64 0.53
C TYR A 76 13.84 -0.10 1.12
N SER A 77 14.53 -0.92 1.92
CA SER A 77 15.84 -0.56 2.49
C SER A 77 16.95 -0.57 1.45
N ALA A 78 18.03 0.14 1.76
CA ALA A 78 19.32 -0.09 1.14
C ALA A 78 19.68 -1.57 1.23
N GLY A 79 20.10 -2.17 0.11
CA GLY A 79 20.38 -3.60 -0.01
C GLY A 79 19.26 -4.42 -0.66
N SER A 80 18.03 -3.88 -0.74
CA SER A 80 16.90 -4.66 -1.22
C SER A 80 17.00 -5.09 -2.68
N PRO A 81 16.87 -6.41 -3.00
CA PRO A 81 16.95 -6.91 -4.38
C PRO A 81 15.68 -6.64 -5.20
N TYR A 82 14.62 -6.12 -4.57
CA TYR A 82 13.31 -5.93 -5.20
C TYR A 82 13.18 -4.60 -5.97
N VAL A 83 14.12 -3.69 -5.76
CA VAL A 83 14.09 -2.33 -6.33
C VAL A 83 15.48 -1.90 -6.79
N THR A 84 15.52 -0.90 -7.66
CA THR A 84 16.80 -0.31 -8.07
C THR A 84 17.45 0.42 -6.90
N ALA A 85 18.78 0.57 -6.93
CA ALA A 85 19.51 1.27 -5.86
C ALA A 85 19.02 2.72 -5.64
N ASP A 86 18.48 3.36 -6.69
CA ASP A 86 17.93 4.72 -6.61
C ASP A 86 16.61 4.80 -5.84
N ASP A 87 15.84 3.70 -5.83
CA ASP A 87 14.57 3.56 -5.12
C ASP A 87 14.74 3.03 -3.69
N GLN A 88 15.97 2.70 -3.30
CA GLN A 88 16.28 2.23 -1.96
C GLN A 88 16.38 3.40 -0.96
N HIS A 89 16.07 3.11 0.29
CA HIS A 89 16.14 4.08 1.38
C HIS A 89 17.02 3.57 2.52
N SER A 90 17.84 4.45 3.09
CA SER A 90 18.54 4.16 4.34
C SER A 90 17.54 3.80 5.46
N GLU A 91 17.92 2.95 6.41
CA GLU A 91 17.07 2.60 7.56
C GLU A 91 16.56 3.82 8.33
N ALA A 92 17.41 4.83 8.54
CA ALA A 92 16.99 6.07 9.21
C ALA A 92 15.84 6.78 8.47
N ARG A 93 15.86 6.76 7.13
CA ARG A 93 14.80 7.33 6.29
C ARG A 93 13.53 6.48 6.34
N LEU A 94 13.67 5.16 6.37
CA LEU A 94 12.52 4.25 6.56
C LEU A 94 11.83 4.47 7.91
N LEU A 95 12.60 4.59 8.99
CA LEU A 95 12.07 4.91 10.33
C LEU A 95 11.33 6.25 10.33
N THR A 96 11.87 7.26 9.63
CA THR A 96 11.21 8.56 9.48
C THR A 96 9.88 8.42 8.74
N TYR A 97 9.85 7.67 7.63
CA TYR A 97 8.59 7.40 6.91
C TYR A 97 7.59 6.61 7.75
N PHE A 98 8.05 5.66 8.56
CA PHE A 98 7.20 4.90 9.48
C PHE A 98 6.54 5.81 10.52
N ASP A 99 7.30 6.71 11.17
CA ASP A 99 6.75 7.68 12.13
C ASP A 99 5.77 8.65 11.46
N MET A 100 6.15 9.22 10.31
CA MET A 100 5.28 10.12 9.54
C MET A 100 3.99 9.43 9.08
N ALA A 101 4.08 8.19 8.60
CA ALA A 101 2.93 7.40 8.19
C ALA A 101 2.02 7.03 9.38
N GLY A 102 2.60 6.78 10.56
CA GLY A 102 1.86 6.59 11.80
C GLY A 102 1.04 7.84 12.18
N ARG A 103 1.69 9.01 12.21
CA ARG A 103 1.01 10.28 12.48
C ARG A 103 -0.07 10.61 11.45
N ALA A 104 0.21 10.37 10.16
CA ALA A 104 -0.75 10.57 9.08
C ALA A 104 -1.97 9.64 9.20
N ALA A 105 -1.79 8.41 9.68
CA ALA A 105 -2.88 7.47 9.94
C ALA A 105 -3.76 7.93 11.10
N GLU A 106 -3.16 8.45 12.17
CA GLU A 106 -3.88 8.96 13.34
C GLU A 106 -4.64 10.27 13.05
N SER A 107 -4.08 11.15 12.22
CA SER A 107 -4.69 12.43 11.86
C SER A 107 -5.66 12.35 10.67
N GLY A 108 -5.74 11.20 9.99
CA GLY A 108 -6.55 11.04 8.78
C GLY A 108 -6.05 11.89 7.62
N GLN A 109 -4.73 12.08 7.53
CA GLN A 109 -4.11 12.95 6.54
C GLN A 109 -4.09 12.35 5.14
N ARG A 110 -4.34 13.20 4.13
CA ARG A 110 -4.24 12.80 2.72
C ARG A 110 -2.78 12.86 2.27
N VAL A 111 -2.37 11.82 1.57
CA VAL A 111 -1.03 11.69 0.99
C VAL A 111 -1.11 11.52 -0.52
N TYR A 112 -0.06 11.95 -1.23
CA TYR A 112 0.15 11.56 -2.62
C TYR A 112 1.23 10.50 -2.68
N ILE A 113 0.96 9.46 -3.44
CA ILE A 113 1.84 8.30 -3.60
C ILE A 113 2.23 8.22 -5.06
N SER A 114 3.52 8.03 -5.32
CA SER A 114 4.06 7.63 -6.62
C SER A 114 4.73 6.28 -6.46
N THR A 115 4.50 5.39 -7.42
CA THR A 115 5.12 4.05 -7.44
C THR A 115 6.31 3.98 -8.37
N CYS A 116 7.27 3.12 -8.04
CA CYS A 116 8.47 2.91 -8.83
C CYS A 116 8.10 2.30 -10.20
N SER A 117 8.80 2.73 -11.26
CA SER A 117 8.61 2.20 -12.60
C SER A 117 9.27 0.83 -12.73
N GLY A 118 8.52 -0.24 -12.47
CA GLY A 118 8.98 -1.63 -12.73
C GLY A 118 8.87 -2.58 -11.55
N SER A 119 8.58 -2.08 -10.33
CA SER A 119 8.39 -2.90 -9.14
C SER A 119 6.97 -2.76 -8.59
N VAL A 120 6.23 -3.87 -8.58
CA VAL A 120 4.86 -3.92 -8.08
C VAL A 120 4.84 -3.60 -6.58
N GLY A 121 4.14 -2.54 -6.21
CA GLY A 121 3.99 -2.12 -4.83
C GLY A 121 5.18 -1.33 -4.27
N CYS A 122 6.18 -0.97 -5.06
CA CYS A 122 7.24 -0.07 -4.61
C CYS A 122 6.74 1.38 -4.57
N ILE A 123 7.00 2.09 -3.48
CA ILE A 123 6.71 3.53 -3.33
C ILE A 123 8.00 4.29 -3.60
N GLU A 124 8.00 5.08 -4.67
CA GLU A 124 9.12 5.94 -5.04
C GLU A 124 9.06 7.26 -4.27
N LYS A 125 7.84 7.83 -4.18
CA LYS A 125 7.60 9.11 -3.51
C LYS A 125 6.33 9.02 -2.68
N LEU A 126 6.44 9.45 -1.42
CA LEU A 126 5.32 9.60 -0.50
C LEU A 126 5.32 11.03 0.03
N ASN A 127 4.38 11.83 -0.45
CA ASN A 127 4.23 13.22 -0.03
C ASN A 127 3.05 13.34 0.92
N PHE A 128 3.32 13.79 2.14
CA PHE A 128 2.30 14.08 3.14
C PHE A 128 1.81 15.52 2.94
N TYR A 129 0.50 15.71 2.73
CA TYR A 129 -0.08 17.06 2.57
C TYR A 129 -0.68 17.49 3.90
N GLY A 130 0.02 18.38 4.59
CA GLY A 130 -0.29 18.90 5.92
C GLY A 130 1.03 18.95 6.70
N ASP A 131 1.52 20.10 7.15
CA ASP A 131 0.91 21.40 7.41
C ASP A 131 0.86 22.43 6.25
#